data_AF-A0A6N7JMC2-F1
#
_entry.id   AF-A0A6N7JMC2-F1
#
_cell.length_a   1.000
_cell.length_b   1.000
_cell.length_c   1.000
_cell.angle_alpha   90.00
_cell.angle_beta   90.00
_cell.angle_gamma   90.00
#
_symmetry.space_group_name_H-M   'P 1'
#
loop_
_entity.id
_entity.type
_entity.pdbx_description
1 polymer ?
#
loop_
_entity_poly.entity_id
_entity_poly.type
_entity_poly.pdbx_seq_one_letter_code
_entity_poly.pdbx_strand_id
1 'polypeptide(L)'
;MNLIKINYIIKLIEQGKTDEAESNLNTLEHEANRVLDLVNIMVLHATLMSGRGRDDIALRYLQLVPILQESIESDPNAARILSRRLGLELKMGLLASAEVTSHRLAKARPQPDDATLQAELEKLRQLGASGKPLAIAGRVPAECRPMICDPAKPSWEYVPVHRTVSLADAKGRLDQVILRCTRRTVTIPATTDTTWTLPAKLGQCAVEVTGESGATFTLIDETLPG
;
A
#
# COMPACT_ATOMS: atom_id res chain seq x y z
N MET A 1 4.72 -16.47 -20.39
CA MET A 1 3.36 -15.90 -20.51
C MET A 1 2.88 -15.75 -21.95
N ASN A 2 1.59 -15.97 -22.22
CA ASN A 2 0.98 -15.72 -23.53
C ASN A 2 0.63 -14.22 -23.69
N LEU A 3 1.41 -13.49 -24.50
CA LEU A 3 1.23 -12.05 -24.74
C LEU A 3 -0.17 -11.69 -25.28
N ILE A 4 -0.82 -12.60 -26.02
CA ILE A 4 -2.17 -12.41 -26.54
C ILE A 4 -3.17 -12.32 -25.38
N LYS A 5 -3.05 -13.22 -24.39
CA LYS A 5 -3.93 -13.21 -23.19
C LYS A 5 -3.76 -11.93 -22.38
N ILE A 6 -2.53 -11.44 -22.20
CA ILE A 6 -2.24 -10.19 -21.49
C ILE A 6 -2.87 -8.99 -22.20
N ASN A 7 -2.64 -8.86 -23.51
CA ASN A 7 -3.18 -7.77 -24.29
C ASN A 7 -4.71 -7.78 -24.31
N TYR A 8 -5.32 -8.97 -24.29
CA TYR A 8 -6.76 -9.12 -24.15
C TYR A 8 -7.25 -8.58 -22.79
N ILE A 9 -6.61 -8.98 -21.69
CA ILE A 9 -6.93 -8.48 -20.34
C ILE A 9 -6.80 -6.96 -20.26
N ILE A 10 -5.73 -6.38 -20.79
CA ILE A 10 -5.53 -4.92 -20.81
C ILE A 10 -6.70 -4.23 -21.51
N LYS A 11 -7.13 -4.71 -22.68
CA LYS A 11 -8.29 -4.17 -23.39
C LYS A 11 -9.57 -4.27 -22.57
N LEU A 12 -9.78 -5.36 -21.82
CA LEU A 12 -10.95 -5.50 -20.94
C LEU A 12 -10.95 -4.44 -19.83
N ILE A 13 -9.79 -4.18 -19.22
CA ILE A 13 -9.62 -3.13 -18.20
C ILE A 13 -9.92 -1.76 -18.80
N GLU A 14 -9.35 -1.45 -19.97
CA GLU A 14 -9.57 -0.18 -20.69
C GLU A 14 -11.04 0.03 -21.08
N GLN A 15 -11.77 -1.05 -21.38
CA GLN A 15 -13.19 -1.03 -21.70
C GLN A 15 -14.11 -1.01 -20.45
N GLY A 16 -13.55 -0.99 -19.24
CA GLY A 16 -14.32 -1.05 -18.00
C GLY A 16 -14.98 -2.41 -17.73
N LYS A 17 -14.63 -3.46 -18.48
CA LYS A 17 -15.13 -4.84 -18.29
C LYS A 17 -14.38 -5.53 -17.15
N THR A 18 -14.49 -4.95 -15.96
CA THR A 18 -13.62 -5.30 -14.83
C THR A 18 -13.82 -6.74 -14.34
N ASP A 19 -15.04 -7.27 -14.34
CA ASP A 19 -15.31 -8.65 -13.90
C ASP A 19 -14.73 -9.68 -14.88
N GLU A 20 -14.85 -9.42 -16.18
CA GLU A 20 -14.26 -10.28 -17.21
C GLU A 20 -12.72 -10.22 -17.16
N ALA A 21 -12.16 -9.03 -16.95
CA ALA A 21 -10.72 -8.85 -16.77
C ALA A 21 -10.22 -9.62 -15.55
N GLU A 22 -10.94 -9.54 -14.42
CA GLU A 22 -10.62 -10.27 -13.19
C GLU A 22 -10.65 -11.79 -13.40
N SER A 23 -11.70 -12.31 -14.04
CA SER A 23 -11.80 -13.74 -14.32
C SER A 23 -10.63 -14.23 -15.17
N ASN A 24 -10.25 -13.48 -16.20
CA ASN A 24 -9.11 -13.83 -17.05
C ASN A 24 -7.76 -13.71 -16.32
N LEU A 25 -7.59 -12.70 -15.45
CA LEU A 25 -6.41 -12.55 -14.62
C LEU A 25 -6.26 -13.71 -13.63
N ASN A 26 -7.36 -14.15 -13.01
CA ASN A 26 -7.34 -15.27 -12.07
C ASN A 26 -6.89 -16.56 -12.76
N THR A 27 -7.39 -16.83 -13.97
CA THR A 27 -6.93 -17.97 -14.76
C THR A 27 -5.46 -17.86 -15.10
N LEU A 28 -4.99 -16.68 -15.53
CA LEU A 28 -3.59 -16.45 -15.87
C LEU A 28 -2.67 -16.62 -14.65
N GLU A 29 -3.12 -16.21 -13.48
CA GLU A 29 -2.43 -16.39 -12.19
C GLU A 29 -2.23 -17.86 -11.85
N HIS A 30 -3.26 -18.70 -12.00
CA HIS A 30 -3.17 -20.15 -11.76
C HIS A 30 -2.28 -20.86 -12.78
N GLU A 31 -2.24 -20.37 -14.03
CA GLU A 31 -1.40 -20.92 -15.10
C GLU A 31 0.08 -20.46 -14.98
N ALA A 32 0.37 -19.43 -14.19
CA ALA A 32 1.70 -18.85 -14.12
C ALA A 32 2.70 -19.77 -13.41
N ASN A 33 3.79 -20.11 -14.11
CA ASN A 33 4.86 -20.96 -13.58
C ASN A 33 6.23 -20.26 -13.50
N ARG A 34 6.27 -18.94 -13.77
CA ARG A 34 7.48 -18.11 -13.70
C ARG A 34 7.23 -16.91 -12.81
N VAL A 35 8.22 -16.57 -11.99
CA VAL A 35 8.18 -15.37 -11.12
C VAL A 35 7.93 -14.09 -11.93
N LEU A 36 8.56 -13.97 -13.11
CA LEU A 36 8.37 -12.81 -13.98
C LEU A 36 6.92 -12.69 -14.52
N ASP A 37 6.24 -13.82 -14.72
CA ASP A 37 4.85 -13.83 -15.15
C ASP A 37 3.95 -13.32 -14.00
N LEU A 38 4.23 -13.76 -12.76
CA LEU A 38 3.53 -13.27 -11.56
C LEU A 38 3.69 -11.77 -11.35
N VAL A 39 4.86 -11.19 -11.61
CA VAL A 39 5.09 -9.74 -11.51
C VAL A 39 4.15 -8.96 -12.44
N ASN A 40 4.04 -9.38 -13.70
CA ASN A 40 3.14 -8.72 -14.65
C ASN A 40 1.66 -8.86 -14.24
N ILE A 41 1.29 -10.04 -13.72
CA ILE A 41 -0.07 -10.31 -13.22
C ILE A 41 -0.39 -9.40 -12.02
N MET A 42 0.53 -9.24 -11.07
CA MET A 42 0.37 -8.30 -9.95
C MET A 42 0.18 -6.85 -10.44
N VAL A 43 0.97 -6.41 -11.43
CA VAL A 43 0.85 -5.05 -12.00
C VAL A 43 -0.52 -4.84 -12.68
N LEU A 44 -1.07 -5.87 -13.34
CA LEU A 44 -2.40 -5.82 -13.96
C LEU A 44 -3.52 -5.84 -12.92
N HIS A 45 -3.41 -6.66 -11.87
CA HIS A 45 -4.33 -6.63 -10.73
C HIS A 45 -4.34 -5.24 -10.08
N ALA A 46 -3.18 -4.62 -9.88
CA ALA A 46 -3.12 -3.25 -9.37
C ALA A 46 -3.87 -2.26 -10.28
N THR A 47 -3.73 -2.37 -11.61
CA THR A 47 -4.47 -1.52 -12.56
C THR A 47 -5.97 -1.74 -12.47
N LEU A 48 -6.41 -3.00 -12.45
CA LEU A 48 -7.81 -3.36 -12.31
C LEU A 48 -8.41 -2.80 -11.01
N MET A 49 -7.71 -2.96 -9.88
CA MET A 49 -8.20 -2.53 -8.57
C MET A 49 -8.26 -1.00 -8.46
N SER A 50 -7.26 -0.26 -8.96
CA SER A 50 -7.36 1.20 -9.04
C SER A 50 -8.51 1.65 -9.94
N GLY A 51 -8.77 0.95 -11.06
CA GLY A 51 -9.92 1.23 -11.93
C GLY A 51 -11.28 1.03 -11.23
N ARG A 52 -11.33 0.20 -10.19
CA ARG A 52 -12.50 -0.01 -9.33
C ARG A 52 -12.53 0.91 -8.09
N GLY A 53 -11.61 1.86 -7.97
CA GLY A 53 -11.47 2.73 -6.80
C GLY A 53 -10.94 2.01 -5.55
N ARG A 54 -10.28 0.86 -5.72
CA ARG A 54 -9.70 0.03 -4.67
C ARG A 54 -8.19 0.23 -4.58
N ASP A 55 -7.81 1.46 -4.33
CA ASP A 55 -6.41 1.89 -4.25
C ASP A 55 -5.65 1.20 -3.12
N ASP A 56 -6.34 0.86 -2.03
CA ASP A 56 -5.83 0.06 -0.92
C ASP A 56 -5.31 -1.31 -1.38
N ILE A 57 -6.08 -1.99 -2.23
CA ILE A 57 -5.71 -3.29 -2.77
C ILE A 57 -4.69 -3.14 -3.90
N ALA A 58 -4.85 -2.11 -4.74
CA ALA A 58 -3.91 -1.83 -5.82
C ALA A 58 -2.49 -1.60 -5.29
N LEU A 59 -2.36 -0.82 -4.21
CA LEU A 59 -1.08 -0.55 -3.57
C LEU A 59 -0.43 -1.83 -3.05
N ARG A 60 -1.19 -2.74 -2.44
CA ARG A 60 -0.66 -4.04 -1.96
C ARG A 60 -0.05 -4.86 -3.07
N TYR A 61 -0.72 -4.96 -4.21
CA TYR A 61 -0.18 -5.66 -5.38
C TYR A 61 1.15 -5.04 -5.83
N LEU A 62 1.26 -3.71 -5.90
CA LEU A 62 2.51 -3.04 -6.27
C LEU A 62 3.61 -3.18 -5.21
N GLN A 63 3.25 -3.28 -3.93
CA GLN A 63 4.21 -3.47 -2.83
C GLN A 63 4.90 -4.84 -2.88
N LEU A 64 4.24 -5.84 -3.45
CA LEU A 64 4.77 -7.20 -3.61
C LEU A 64 5.66 -7.38 -4.83
N VAL A 65 5.62 -6.45 -5.79
CA VAL A 65 6.49 -6.51 -6.95
C VAL A 65 7.95 -6.27 -6.50
N PRO A 66 8.84 -7.27 -6.64
CA PRO A 66 10.21 -7.14 -6.18
C PRO A 66 10.97 -6.18 -7.09
N ILE A 67 11.41 -5.05 -6.54
CA ILE A 67 12.33 -4.13 -7.22
C ILE A 67 13.62 -4.11 -6.40
N LEU A 68 14.61 -4.89 -6.83
CA LEU A 68 15.84 -5.04 -6.07
C LEU A 68 16.68 -3.77 -6.17
N GLN A 69 17.24 -3.34 -5.04
CA GLN A 69 18.03 -2.10 -4.95
C GLN A 69 19.25 -2.13 -5.87
N GLU A 70 19.87 -3.30 -6.06
CA GLU A 70 21.08 -3.49 -6.88
C GLU A 70 20.79 -3.45 -8.39
N SER A 71 19.56 -3.73 -8.81
CA SER A 71 19.16 -3.78 -10.23
C SER A 71 18.15 -2.70 -10.62
N ILE A 72 17.86 -1.75 -9.73
CA ILE A 72 16.80 -0.75 -9.93
C ILE A 72 17.04 0.14 -11.15
N GLU A 73 18.31 0.43 -11.46
CA GLU A 73 18.72 1.28 -12.59
C GLU A 73 18.61 0.56 -13.94
N SER A 74 18.67 -0.78 -13.92
CA SER A 74 18.66 -1.64 -15.11
C SER A 74 17.30 -2.29 -15.37
N ASP A 75 16.38 -2.27 -14.40
CA ASP A 75 15.02 -2.74 -14.58
C ASP A 75 14.19 -1.71 -15.38
N PRO A 76 13.78 -2.04 -16.62
CA PRO A 76 13.03 -1.12 -17.47
C PRO A 76 11.62 -0.80 -16.94
N ASN A 77 11.11 -1.56 -15.96
CA ASN A 77 9.80 -1.35 -15.37
C ASN A 77 9.84 -0.65 -14.01
N ALA A 78 11.01 -0.54 -13.38
CA ALA A 78 11.14 -0.05 -12.01
C ALA A 78 10.56 1.36 -11.85
N ALA A 79 10.93 2.32 -12.72
CA ALA A 79 10.37 3.67 -12.70
C ALA A 79 8.85 3.63 -12.74
N ARG A 80 8.27 2.98 -13.76
CA ARG A 80 6.82 2.92 -13.98
C ARG A 80 6.07 2.34 -12.78
N ILE A 81 6.58 1.27 -12.17
CA ILE A 81 5.95 0.65 -10.99
C ILE A 81 6.06 1.58 -9.77
N LEU A 82 7.23 2.18 -9.55
CA LEU A 82 7.47 3.09 -8.43
C LEU A 82 6.67 4.39 -8.56
N SER A 83 6.53 4.96 -9.75
CA SER A 83 5.68 6.14 -10.01
C SER A 83 4.22 5.85 -9.67
N ARG A 84 3.69 4.69 -10.11
CA ARG A 84 2.33 4.27 -9.77
C ARG A 84 2.15 4.06 -8.27
N ARG A 85 3.11 3.40 -7.63
CA ARG A 85 3.11 3.18 -6.18
C ARG A 85 3.13 4.51 -5.42
N LEU A 86 4.01 5.43 -5.82
CA LEU A 86 4.11 6.77 -5.23
C LEU A 86 2.79 7.53 -5.36
N GLY A 87 2.17 7.52 -6.55
CA GLY A 87 0.87 8.15 -6.76
C GLY A 87 -0.23 7.62 -5.83
N LEU A 88 -0.29 6.30 -5.60
CA LEU A 88 -1.25 5.72 -4.65
C LEU A 88 -0.92 6.08 -3.20
N GLU A 89 0.36 6.01 -2.81
CA GLU A 89 0.81 6.39 -1.46
C GLU A 89 0.48 7.87 -1.16
N LEU A 90 0.70 8.76 -2.13
CA LEU A 90 0.34 10.18 -2.02
C LEU A 90 -1.18 10.39 -1.92
N LYS A 91 -1.95 9.74 -2.79
CA LYS A 91 -3.42 9.78 -2.76
C LYS A 91 -3.99 9.33 -1.42
N MET A 92 -3.32 8.38 -0.76
CA MET A 92 -3.72 7.84 0.54
C MET A 92 -3.08 8.56 1.74
N GLY A 93 -2.23 9.56 1.53
CA GLY A 93 -1.55 10.31 2.60
C GLY A 93 -0.44 9.53 3.33
N LEU A 94 0.10 8.46 2.74
CA LEU A 94 1.09 7.56 3.34
C LEU A 94 2.51 8.13 3.24
N LEU A 95 2.78 9.23 3.97
CA LEU A 95 4.02 9.99 3.85
C LEU A 95 5.30 9.15 3.99
N ALA A 96 5.45 8.36 5.06
CA ALA A 96 6.64 7.55 5.27
C ALA A 96 6.89 6.54 4.12
N SER A 97 5.83 5.94 3.58
CA SER A 97 5.93 5.02 2.43
C SER A 97 6.29 5.76 1.15
N ALA A 98 5.65 6.90 0.90
CA ALA A 98 5.89 7.75 -0.25
C ALA A 98 7.36 8.24 -0.32
N GLU A 99 7.96 8.57 0.83
CA GLU A 99 9.39 8.93 0.92
C GLU A 99 10.31 7.81 0.45
N VAL A 100 10.08 6.60 0.95
CA VAL A 100 10.88 5.42 0.58
C VAL A 100 10.72 5.12 -0.91
N THR A 101 9.50 5.17 -1.43
CA THR A 101 9.23 4.95 -2.85
C THR A 101 9.87 6.04 -3.71
N SER A 102 9.77 7.31 -3.33
CA SER A 102 10.38 8.43 -4.04
C SER A 102 11.91 8.32 -4.10
N HIS A 103 12.56 7.95 -2.98
CA HIS A 103 14.00 7.72 -2.96
C HIS A 103 14.44 6.59 -3.91
N ARG A 104 13.62 5.54 -4.03
CA ARG A 104 13.86 4.45 -4.99
C ARG A 104 13.61 4.90 -6.42
N LEU A 105 12.53 5.66 -6.66
CA LEU A 105 12.18 6.19 -7.98
C LEU A 105 13.27 7.10 -8.54
N ALA A 106 13.90 7.93 -7.69
CA ALA A 106 15.02 8.78 -8.09
C ALA A 106 16.21 8.00 -8.68
N LYS A 107 16.37 6.72 -8.29
CA LYS A 107 17.38 5.81 -8.85
C LYS A 107 16.88 5.06 -10.08
N ALA A 108 15.57 4.98 -10.29
CA ALA A 108 14.94 4.12 -11.28
C ALA A 108 14.75 4.76 -12.68
N ARG A 109 15.61 5.70 -13.09
CA ARG A 109 15.44 6.51 -14.32
C ARG A 109 14.03 7.14 -14.41
N PRO A 110 13.72 8.12 -13.54
CA PRO A 110 12.40 8.73 -13.48
C PRO A 110 11.97 9.36 -14.81
N GLN A 111 10.67 9.37 -15.05
CA GLN A 111 10.02 9.96 -16.22
C GLN A 111 9.69 11.43 -15.98
N PRO A 112 9.52 12.26 -17.03
CA PRO A 112 9.16 13.67 -16.86
C PRO A 112 7.89 13.91 -16.02
N ASP A 113 6.90 13.04 -16.16
CA ASP A 113 5.62 13.13 -15.43
C ASP A 113 5.78 12.89 -13.91
N ASP A 114 6.91 12.34 -13.47
CA ASP A 114 7.21 12.14 -12.04
C ASP A 114 7.43 13.47 -11.30
N ALA A 115 7.68 14.58 -12.03
CA ALA A 115 7.86 15.90 -11.44
C ALA A 115 6.61 16.34 -10.65
N THR A 116 5.41 16.02 -11.13
CA THR A 116 4.16 16.32 -10.42
C THR A 116 4.05 15.53 -9.13
N LEU A 117 4.45 14.25 -9.13
CA LEU A 117 4.46 13.41 -7.93
C LEU A 117 5.44 13.95 -6.87
N GLN A 118 6.59 14.49 -7.28
CA GLN A 118 7.52 15.12 -6.36
C GLN A 118 6.94 16.39 -5.72
N ALA A 119 6.23 17.21 -6.49
CA ALA A 119 5.56 18.39 -5.96
C ALA A 119 4.43 18.03 -4.98
N GLU A 120 3.70 16.94 -5.22
CA GLU A 120 2.70 16.41 -4.29
C GLU A 120 3.31 15.84 -3.01
N LEU A 121 4.43 15.12 -3.13
CA LEU A 121 5.19 14.64 -1.97
C LEU A 121 5.65 15.80 -1.09
N GLU A 122 6.11 16.90 -1.69
CA GLU A 122 6.52 18.08 -0.92
C GLU A 122 5.36 18.71 -0.15
N LYS A 123 4.15 18.77 -0.74
CA LYS A 123 2.95 19.22 -0.01
C LYS A 123 2.65 18.30 1.17
N LEU A 124 2.77 16.98 0.99
CA LEU A 124 2.53 16.02 2.06
C LEU A 124 3.61 16.11 3.17
N ARG A 125 4.87 16.36 2.81
CA ARG A 125 5.95 16.65 3.78
C ARG A 125 5.63 17.89 4.62
N GLN A 126 5.18 18.97 3.98
CA GLN A 126 4.80 20.19 4.69
C GLN A 126 3.65 19.96 5.67
N LEU A 127 2.68 19.11 5.31
CA LEU A 127 1.63 18.68 6.23
C LEU A 127 2.19 17.87 7.40
N GLY A 128 3.06 16.89 7.15
CA GLY A 128 3.73 16.11 8.19
C GLY A 128 4.58 16.96 9.13
N ALA A 129 5.25 17.98 8.61
CA ALA A 129 6.07 18.91 9.40
C ALA A 129 5.27 20.02 10.10
N SER A 130 3.96 20.15 9.83
CA SER A 130 3.15 21.26 10.34
C SER A 130 2.86 21.20 11.84
N GLY A 131 3.24 20.11 12.52
CA GLY A 131 2.90 19.87 13.92
C GLY A 131 1.44 19.50 14.16
N LYS A 132 0.65 19.28 13.09
CA LYS A 132 -0.71 18.75 13.16
C LYS A 132 -0.72 17.23 13.00
N PRO A 133 -1.64 16.52 13.69
CA PRO A 133 -1.81 15.09 13.46
C PRO A 133 -2.17 14.79 12.00
N LEU A 134 -1.67 13.66 11.48
CA LEU A 134 -2.05 13.16 10.16
C LEU A 134 -3.20 12.17 10.31
N ALA A 135 -4.33 12.45 9.66
CA ALA A 135 -5.48 11.54 9.62
C ALA A 135 -5.40 10.67 8.36
N ILE A 136 -5.31 9.35 8.53
CA ILE A 136 -5.14 8.37 7.46
C ILE A 136 -6.36 7.47 7.43
N ALA A 137 -7.03 7.42 6.28
CA ALA A 137 -8.16 6.51 6.09
C ALA A 137 -7.66 5.06 6.05
N GLY A 138 -8.17 4.24 6.96
CA GLY A 138 -7.90 2.81 7.07
C GLY A 138 -9.08 1.96 6.63
N ARG A 139 -8.78 0.83 5.98
CA ARG A 139 -9.75 -0.21 5.65
C ARG A 139 -9.10 -1.57 5.77
N VAL A 140 -9.69 -2.44 6.61
CA VAL A 140 -9.32 -3.85 6.65
C VAL A 140 -9.72 -4.48 5.30
N PRO A 141 -8.80 -5.09 4.55
CA PRO A 141 -9.10 -5.62 3.22
C PRO A 141 -10.29 -6.59 3.23
N ALA A 142 -11.30 -6.31 2.38
CA ALA A 142 -12.40 -7.23 2.16
C ALA A 142 -12.02 -8.34 1.17
N GLU A 143 -11.27 -7.98 0.13
CA GLU A 143 -10.71 -8.87 -0.87
C GLU A 143 -9.29 -9.21 -0.46
N CYS A 144 -9.15 -10.19 0.43
CA CYS A 144 -7.86 -10.71 0.83
C CYS A 144 -7.59 -12.02 0.11
N ARG A 145 -6.77 -11.96 -0.94
CA ARG A 145 -6.32 -13.15 -1.66
C ARG A 145 -4.99 -13.62 -1.09
N PRO A 146 -4.70 -14.93 -1.08
CA PRO A 146 -3.44 -15.47 -0.54
C PRO A 146 -2.17 -14.81 -1.09
N MET A 147 -2.22 -14.29 -2.33
CA MET A 147 -1.11 -13.56 -2.93
C MET A 147 -0.83 -12.21 -2.26
N ILE A 148 -1.84 -11.52 -1.70
CA ILE A 148 -1.74 -10.14 -1.19
C ILE A 148 -1.87 -9.99 0.33
N CYS A 149 -2.55 -10.92 1.00
CA CYS A 149 -2.62 -10.99 2.45
C CYS A 149 -3.15 -12.36 2.92
N ASP A 150 -3.09 -12.62 4.22
CA ASP A 150 -3.68 -13.82 4.84
C ASP A 150 -5.21 -13.69 4.91
N PRO A 151 -5.99 -14.50 4.17
CA PRO A 151 -7.46 -14.40 4.17
C PRO A 151 -8.08 -14.70 5.54
N ALA A 152 -7.38 -15.47 6.38
CA ALA A 152 -7.84 -15.76 7.74
C ALA A 152 -7.59 -14.59 8.70
N LYS A 153 -6.70 -13.67 8.34
CA LYS A 153 -6.28 -12.52 9.15
C LYS A 153 -6.03 -11.30 8.26
N PRO A 154 -7.08 -10.76 7.60
CA PRO A 154 -6.91 -9.57 6.80
C PRO A 154 -6.46 -8.42 7.71
N SER A 155 -5.48 -7.67 7.24
CA SER A 155 -4.92 -6.59 8.02
C SER A 155 -4.61 -5.40 7.14
N TRP A 156 -4.80 -4.21 7.70
CA TRP A 156 -4.37 -2.93 7.13
C TRP A 156 -3.03 -2.51 7.75
N GLU A 157 -2.13 -1.90 6.99
CA GLU A 157 -0.80 -1.53 7.47
C GLU A 157 -0.46 -0.06 7.19
N TYR A 158 0.30 0.54 8.10
CA TYR A 158 0.77 1.92 8.03
C TYR A 158 2.13 2.09 8.71
N VAL A 159 2.96 2.99 8.19
CA VAL A 159 4.23 3.38 8.82
C VAL A 159 4.08 4.81 9.34
N PRO A 160 4.00 5.00 10.67
CA PRO A 160 3.91 6.32 11.27
C PRO A 160 5.13 7.19 10.98
N VAL A 161 4.89 8.48 10.73
CA VAL A 161 5.91 9.53 10.73
C VAL A 161 6.18 10.04 12.13
N HIS A 162 5.18 10.03 13.02
CA HIS A 162 5.37 10.29 14.43
C HIS A 162 5.39 9.00 15.25
N ARG A 163 5.60 9.13 16.55
CA ARG A 163 5.73 7.96 17.44
C ARG A 163 4.48 7.71 18.26
N THR A 164 3.41 8.43 18.03
CA THR A 164 2.17 8.27 18.78
C THR A 164 1.02 8.12 17.80
N VAL A 165 0.18 7.12 18.00
CA VAL A 165 -0.94 6.82 17.09
C VAL A 165 -2.22 6.56 17.88
N SER A 166 -3.37 6.85 17.28
CA SER A 166 -4.69 6.49 17.81
C SER A 166 -5.63 6.06 16.67
N LEU A 167 -6.76 5.46 17.01
CA LEU A 167 -7.82 5.12 16.04
C LEU A 167 -9.07 5.95 16.32
N ALA A 168 -9.78 6.34 15.25
CA ALA A 168 -11.04 7.08 15.32
C ALA A 168 -12.02 6.57 14.26
N ASP A 169 -13.29 6.99 14.38
CA ASP A 169 -14.35 6.80 13.38
C ASP A 169 -14.53 5.34 12.87
N ALA A 170 -14.29 4.36 13.75
CA ALA A 170 -14.38 2.95 13.39
C ALA A 170 -15.82 2.57 13.03
N LYS A 171 -15.99 1.95 11.86
CA LYS A 171 -17.23 1.31 11.41
C LYS A 171 -16.94 -0.15 11.13
N GLY A 172 -17.69 -1.00 11.83
CA GLY A 172 -17.42 -2.43 11.88
C GLY A 172 -16.51 -2.82 13.05
N ARG A 173 -16.23 -4.12 13.18
CA ARG A 173 -15.39 -4.66 14.26
C ARG A 173 -13.91 -4.60 13.93
N LEU A 174 -13.13 -3.96 14.80
CA LEU A 174 -11.68 -4.05 14.83
C LEU A 174 -11.26 -5.02 15.93
N ASP A 175 -10.29 -5.88 15.67
CA ASP A 175 -9.86 -6.92 16.59
C ASP A 175 -8.58 -6.52 17.32
N GLN A 176 -7.51 -6.22 16.58
CA GLN A 176 -6.18 -5.93 17.17
C GLN A 176 -5.45 -4.82 16.44
N VAL A 177 -4.68 -4.05 17.20
CA VAL A 177 -3.56 -3.24 16.72
C VAL A 177 -2.27 -4.02 17.00
N ILE A 178 -1.45 -4.19 15.97
CA ILE A 178 -0.17 -4.89 16.03
C ILE A 178 0.92 -3.88 15.66
N LEU A 179 1.77 -3.56 16.63
CA LEU A 179 2.89 -2.65 16.49
C LEU A 179 4.13 -3.48 16.17
N ARG A 180 4.49 -3.57 14.89
CA ARG A 180 5.66 -4.30 14.40
C ARG A 180 6.87 -3.38 14.37
N CYS A 181 7.68 -3.42 15.41
CA CYS A 181 8.92 -2.67 15.46
C CYS A 181 10.14 -3.56 15.20
N THR A 182 11.25 -2.96 14.75
CA THR A 182 12.51 -3.67 14.45
C THR A 182 12.94 -4.63 15.58
N ARG A 183 12.74 -4.24 16.84
CA ARG A 183 13.20 -5.03 18.01
C ARG A 183 12.10 -5.82 18.71
N ARG A 184 10.82 -5.51 18.48
CA ARG A 184 9.71 -6.13 19.22
C ARG A 184 8.40 -5.94 18.46
N THR A 185 7.56 -6.97 18.52
CA THR A 185 6.15 -6.87 18.15
C THR A 185 5.29 -6.75 19.41
N VAL A 186 4.33 -5.84 19.41
CA VAL A 186 3.35 -5.66 20.49
C VAL A 186 1.95 -5.80 19.89
N THR A 187 1.11 -6.63 20.49
CA THR A 187 -0.27 -6.85 20.05
C THR A 187 -1.21 -6.42 21.17
N ILE A 188 -2.18 -5.59 20.85
CA ILE A 188 -3.14 -5.00 21.79
C ILE A 188 -4.54 -4.96 21.16
N PRO A 189 -5.62 -4.97 21.96
CA PRO A 189 -6.98 -4.80 21.44
C PRO A 189 -7.11 -3.47 20.69
N ALA A 190 -7.81 -3.49 19.56
CA ALA A 190 -8.11 -2.27 18.81
C ALA A 190 -9.28 -1.52 19.46
N THR A 191 -9.01 -0.33 20.01
CA THR A 191 -10.04 0.56 20.56
C THR A 191 -9.82 2.00 20.07
N THR A 192 -10.90 2.79 19.96
CA THR A 192 -10.84 4.17 19.45
C THR A 192 -10.63 5.23 20.53
N ASP A 193 -10.57 4.82 21.79
CA ASP A 193 -10.36 5.67 22.97
C ASP A 193 -8.94 5.56 23.52
N THR A 194 -8.08 4.76 22.88
CA THR A 194 -6.69 4.56 23.30
C THR A 194 -5.73 5.23 22.33
N THR A 195 -4.74 5.90 22.90
CA THR A 195 -3.57 6.41 22.20
C THR A 195 -2.35 5.58 22.58
N TRP A 196 -1.54 5.20 21.60
CA TRP A 196 -0.35 4.37 21.81
C TRP A 196 0.91 5.12 21.39
N THR A 197 1.86 5.25 22.32
CA THR A 197 3.19 5.79 22.04
C THR A 197 4.19 4.66 21.84
N LEU A 198 4.86 4.67 20.69
CA LEU A 198 5.89 3.75 20.24
C LEU A 198 7.24 4.19 20.82
N PRO A 199 7.83 3.49 21.81
CA PRO A 199 9.08 3.95 22.42
C PRO A 199 10.25 3.94 21.43
N ALA A 200 11.06 5.02 21.38
CA ALA A 200 12.22 5.16 20.48
C ALA A 200 13.15 3.94 20.47
N LYS A 201 13.36 3.34 21.64
CA LYS A 201 14.20 2.15 21.84
C LYS A 201 13.75 0.91 21.05
N LEU A 202 12.52 0.85 20.53
CA LEU A 202 12.01 -0.26 19.72
C LEU A 202 12.42 -0.17 18.24
N GLY A 203 12.96 0.97 17.81
CA GLY A 203 13.37 1.22 16.42
C GLY A 203 12.25 1.80 15.56
N GLN A 204 12.33 1.51 14.26
CA GLN A 204 11.27 1.80 13.29
C GLN A 204 10.11 0.84 13.50
N CYS A 205 8.88 1.34 13.34
CA CYS A 205 7.68 0.57 13.59
C CYS A 205 6.70 0.73 12.42
N ALA A 206 5.96 -0.34 12.15
CA ALA A 206 4.72 -0.30 11.40
C ALA A 206 3.55 -0.61 12.34
N VAL A 207 2.40 -0.03 12.05
CA VAL A 207 1.12 -0.29 12.70
C VAL A 207 0.30 -1.15 11.75
N GLU A 208 -0.14 -2.30 12.24
CA GLU A 208 -1.05 -3.19 11.55
C GLU A 208 -2.38 -3.23 12.32
N VAL A 209 -3.51 -3.12 11.63
CA VAL A 209 -4.85 -3.17 12.20
C VAL A 209 -5.60 -4.34 11.59
N THR A 210 -6.11 -5.23 12.43
CA THR A 210 -6.92 -6.39 12.04
C THR A 210 -8.37 -6.21 12.47
N GLY A 211 -9.29 -6.90 11.81
CA GLY A 211 -10.71 -6.81 12.11
C GLY A 211 -11.55 -7.59 11.12
N GLU A 212 -12.85 -7.33 11.13
CA GLU A 212 -13.73 -7.86 10.10
C GLU A 212 -13.39 -7.27 8.72
N SER A 213 -13.54 -8.10 7.69
CA SER A 213 -13.35 -7.72 6.30
C SER A 213 -14.18 -6.48 5.94
N GLY A 214 -13.51 -5.44 5.44
CA GLY A 214 -14.16 -4.20 5.02
C GLY A 214 -14.38 -3.18 6.14
N ALA A 215 -14.04 -3.48 7.40
CA ALA A 215 -14.08 -2.50 8.48
C ALA A 215 -13.26 -1.25 8.11
N THR A 216 -13.82 -0.07 8.38
CA THR A 216 -13.17 1.21 8.08
C THR A 216 -12.90 1.98 9.35
N PHE A 217 -11.85 2.78 9.37
CA PHE A 217 -11.45 3.61 10.49
C PHE A 217 -10.56 4.76 10.01
N THR A 218 -10.27 5.69 10.90
CA THR A 218 -9.23 6.70 10.70
C THR A 218 -8.09 6.38 11.67
N LEU A 219 -6.86 6.20 11.16
CA LEU A 219 -5.68 6.21 12.01
C LEU A 219 -5.19 7.66 12.13
N ILE A 220 -4.98 8.11 13.36
CA ILE A 220 -4.40 9.42 13.64
C ILE A 220 -2.93 9.22 14.01
N ASP A 221 -2.03 9.80 13.24
CA ASP A 221 -0.60 9.87 13.54
C ASP A 221 -0.30 11.18 14.29
N GLU A 222 -0.30 11.06 15.61
CA GLU A 222 -0.33 12.14 16.58
C GLU A 222 1.02 12.86 16.68
N THR A 223 0.97 14.18 16.85
CA THR A 223 2.17 15.02 17.03
C THR A 223 2.54 15.23 18.51
N LEU A 224 1.95 14.44 19.41
CA LEU A 224 2.21 14.56 20.85
C LEU A 224 3.70 14.35 21.14
N PRO A 225 4.32 15.19 21.99
CA PRO A 225 5.70 14.99 22.41
C PRO A 225 5.81 13.64 23.11
N GLY A 226 6.63 12.75 22.54
CA GLY A 226 6.95 11.43 23.10
C GLY A 226 8.06 11.45 24.13
#